data_AF-A0A915KW86-F1
#
_entry.id   AF-A0A915KW86-F1
#
_cell.length_a   1.000
_cell.length_b   1.000
_cell.length_c   1.000
_cell.angle_alpha   90.00
_cell.angle_beta   90.00
_cell.angle_gamma   90.00
#
_symmetry.space_group_name_H-M   'P 1'
#
loop_
_entity.id
_entity.type
_entity.pdbx_description
1 polymer ?
#
loop_
_entity_poly.entity_id
_entity_poly.type
_entity_poly.pdbx_seq_one_letter_code
_entity_poly.pdbx_strand_id
1 'polypeptide(L)'
;MPTCRYEIFEADRIDGQPFEKGERVKFAAVGQPVYHKWTCDTTHEPNIFCMTVKSCSCDDGAGNSVKLLDEEGCALDRYLLQNLEYTSDLEA
;
A
#
# COMPACT_ATOMS: atom_id res chain seq x y z
N MET A 1 0.07 -2.44 21.13
CA MET A 1 0.79 -2.24 19.85
C MET A 1 -0.19 -2.43 18.72
N PRO A 2 -0.15 -1.59 17.67
CA PRO A 2 -1.05 -1.72 16.53
C PRO A 2 -0.77 -2.99 15.73
N THR A 3 -1.82 -3.56 15.15
CA THR A 3 -1.74 -4.71 14.22
C THR A 3 -1.99 -4.18 12.82
N CYS A 4 -1.02 -4.36 11.93
CA CYS A 4 -1.07 -3.82 10.58
C CYS A 4 -1.30 -4.91 9.53
N ARG A 5 -2.02 -4.56 8.47
CA ARG A 5 -2.29 -5.41 7.31
C ARG A 5 -1.98 -4.64 6.03
N TYR A 6 -1.62 -5.39 5.01
CA TYR A 6 -1.38 -4.90 3.67
C TYR A 6 -2.32 -5.61 2.70
N GLU A 7 -2.97 -4.84 1.86
CA GLU A 7 -4.02 -5.33 0.95
C GLU A 7 -3.91 -4.64 -0.41
N ILE A 8 -4.29 -5.36 -1.46
CA ILE A 8 -4.30 -4.84 -2.82
C ILE A 8 -5.74 -4.80 -3.31
N PHE A 9 -6.11 -3.68 -3.90
CA PHE A 9 -7.43 -3.42 -4.45
C PHE A 9 -7.33 -3.15 -5.95
N GLU A 10 -8.38 -3.46 -6.69
CA GLU A 10 -8.47 -3.03 -8.06
C GLU A 10 -8.58 -1.50 -8.11
N ALA A 11 -7.78 -0.85 -8.95
CA ALA A 11 -7.79 0.61 -9.06
C ALA A 11 -8.94 1.14 -9.93
N ASP A 12 -10.05 0.38 -10.03
CA ASP A 12 -11.12 0.64 -10.98
C ASP A 12 -11.73 2.01 -10.69
N ARG A 13 -11.27 2.99 -11.47
CA ARG A 13 -11.67 4.38 -11.34
C ARG A 13 -13.06 4.48 -11.94
N ILE A 14 -14.08 4.26 -11.13
CA ILE A 14 -15.38 4.86 -11.41
C ILE A 14 -15.17 6.36 -11.22
N ASP A 15 -15.19 7.13 -12.31
CA ASP A 15 -14.98 8.58 -12.29
C ASP A 15 -15.77 9.23 -11.13
N GLY A 16 -15.05 9.81 -10.17
CA GLY A 16 -15.62 10.51 -9.01
C GLY A 16 -15.83 9.67 -7.74
N GLN A 17 -15.45 8.38 -7.70
CA GLN A 17 -15.51 7.59 -6.46
C GLN A 17 -14.14 7.51 -5.74
N PRO A 18 -14.10 7.63 -4.40
CA PRO A 18 -12.88 7.42 -3.61
C PRO A 18 -12.33 6.00 -3.79
N PHE A 19 -11.00 5.84 -3.72
CA PHE A 19 -10.26 4.58 -3.84
C PHE A 19 -10.72 3.46 -2.86
N GLU A 20 -11.50 3.82 -1.83
CA GLU A 20 -11.92 2.92 -0.75
C GLU A 20 -12.96 1.87 -1.12
N LYS A 21 -13.51 1.90 -2.34
CA LYS A 21 -14.58 0.97 -2.79
C LYS A 21 -14.15 -0.14 -3.74
N GLY A 22 -12.85 -0.25 -4.05
CA GLY A 22 -12.35 -1.32 -4.92
C GLY A 22 -12.59 -2.71 -4.31
N GLU A 23 -12.71 -3.75 -5.15
CA GLU A 23 -12.66 -5.13 -4.69
C GLU A 23 -11.22 -5.53 -4.37
N ARG A 24 -11.02 -6.37 -3.33
CA ARG A 24 -9.70 -6.91 -2.99
C ARG A 24 -9.28 -7.89 -4.08
N VAL A 25 -8.11 -7.65 -4.68
CA VAL A 25 -7.58 -8.50 -5.73
C VAL A 25 -6.54 -9.47 -5.16
N LYS A 26 -6.64 -10.74 -5.55
CA LYS A 26 -5.62 -11.76 -5.26
C LYS A 26 -4.71 -12.03 -6.46
N PHE A 27 -5.19 -11.69 -7.65
CA PHE A 27 -4.50 -11.88 -8.91
C PHE A 27 -4.77 -10.65 -9.77
N ALA A 28 -3.76 -10.20 -10.51
CA ALA A 28 -3.86 -9.09 -11.44
C ALA A 28 -3.14 -9.45 -12.75
N ALA A 29 -3.61 -8.89 -13.86
CA ALA A 29 -2.94 -9.02 -15.15
C ALA A 29 -1.82 -7.98 -15.30
N VAL A 30 -0.82 -8.26 -16.14
CA VAL A 30 0.23 -7.28 -16.46
C VAL A 30 -0.41 -6.05 -17.11
N GLY A 31 -0.13 -4.87 -16.55
CA GLY A 31 -0.72 -3.60 -16.99
C GLY A 31 -2.06 -3.25 -16.35
N GLN A 32 -2.64 -4.14 -15.54
CA GLN A 32 -3.83 -3.82 -14.74
C GLN A 32 -3.41 -2.88 -13.59
N PRO A 33 -4.05 -1.71 -13.46
CA PRO A 33 -3.75 -0.80 -12.36
C PRO A 33 -4.32 -1.36 -11.04
N VAL A 34 -3.52 -1.31 -9.99
CA VAL A 34 -3.90 -1.75 -8.65
C VAL A 34 -3.58 -0.67 -7.62
N TYR A 35 -4.32 -0.68 -6.51
CA TYR A 35 -4.12 0.21 -5.38
C TYR A 35 -3.58 -0.58 -4.19
N HIS A 36 -2.51 -0.07 -3.59
CA HIS A 36 -1.87 -0.67 -2.43
C HIS A 36 -2.38 0.05 -1.18
N LYS A 37 -2.94 -0.68 -0.21
CA LYS A 37 -3.44 -0.11 1.05
C LYS A 37 -2.75 -0.78 2.24
N TRP A 38 -2.23 0.04 3.13
CA TRP A 38 -1.77 -0.36 4.45
C TRP A 38 -2.74 0.17 5.50
N THR A 39 -3.09 -0.67 6.47
CA THR A 39 -3.99 -0.26 7.55
C THR A 39 -3.53 -0.88 8.85
N CYS A 40 -3.48 -0.07 9.91
CA CYS A 40 -3.19 -0.52 11.26
C CYS A 40 -4.40 -0.32 12.18
N ASP A 41 -4.73 -1.34 12.99
CA ASP A 41 -5.73 -1.22 14.04
C ASP A 41 -5.06 -1.20 15.42
N THR A 42 -5.58 -0.39 16.34
CA THR A 42 -5.09 -0.30 17.73
C THR A 42 -6.26 -0.32 18.71
N THR A 43 -6.05 -0.96 19.86
CA THR A 43 -7.00 -0.95 20.99
C THR A 43 -6.74 0.18 21.98
N HIS A 44 -5.68 0.95 21.76
CA HIS A 44 -5.32 2.11 22.57
C HIS A 44 -6.09 3.36 22.14
N GLU A 45 -6.01 4.43 22.94
CA GLU A 45 -6.60 5.72 22.58
C GLU A 45 -6.08 6.23 21.22
N PRO A 46 -6.90 6.99 20.47
CA PRO A 46 -6.50 7.55 19.19
C PRO A 46 -5.29 8.48 19.34
N ASN A 47 -4.52 8.63 18.25
CA ASN A 47 -3.35 9.52 18.13
C ASN A 47 -2.12 9.15 18.99
N ILE A 48 -2.11 7.96 19.62
CA ILE A 48 -0.91 7.44 20.31
C ILE A 48 0.10 6.87 19.32
N PHE A 49 -0.37 6.37 18.18
CA PHE A 49 0.45 5.70 17.17
C PHE A 49 0.22 6.33 15.81
N CYS A 50 1.30 6.37 15.02
CA CYS A 50 1.24 6.66 13.60
C CYS A 50 1.96 5.53 12.84
N MET A 51 1.41 5.15 11.70
CA MET A 51 2.00 4.17 10.80
C MET A 51 3.01 4.85 9.87
N THR A 52 4.11 4.16 9.57
CA THR A 52 5.05 4.58 8.53
C THR A 52 5.53 3.35 7.79
N VAL A 53 5.37 3.34 6.47
CA VAL A 53 5.87 2.29 5.60
C VAL A 53 7.28 2.68 5.15
N LYS A 54 8.27 1.88 5.53
CA LYS A 54 9.68 2.18 5.25
C LYS A 54 10.18 1.56 3.95
N SER A 55 9.99 0.25 3.79
CA SER A 55 10.49 -0.48 2.63
C SER A 55 9.40 -1.39 2.04
N CYS A 56 9.45 -1.54 0.72
CA CYS A 56 8.60 -2.46 -0.04
C CYS A 56 9.46 -3.09 -1.13
N SER A 57 9.34 -4.40 -1.29
CA SER A 57 10.05 -5.17 -2.30
C SER A 57 9.11 -6.18 -2.94
N CYS A 58 9.24 -6.35 -4.24
CA CYS A 58 8.60 -7.43 -4.99
C CYS A 58 9.61 -8.55 -5.22
N ASP A 59 9.22 -9.80 -5.00
CA ASP A 59 10.04 -10.99 -5.22
C ASP A 59 9.32 -11.94 -6.17
N ASP A 60 10.04 -12.49 -7.14
CA ASP A 60 9.48 -13.37 -8.17
C ASP A 60 9.49 -14.87 -7.78
N GLY A 61 9.97 -15.21 -6.60
CA GLY A 61 10.16 -16.58 -6.11
C GLY A 61 11.31 -17.34 -6.76
N ALA A 62 11.96 -16.77 -7.78
CA ALA A 62 13.14 -17.32 -8.46
C ALA A 62 14.45 -16.71 -7.91
N GLY A 63 14.36 -15.86 -6.88
CA GLY A 63 15.49 -15.20 -6.25
C GLY A 63 15.79 -13.81 -6.81
N ASN A 64 14.96 -13.29 -7.72
CA ASN A 64 15.04 -11.90 -8.13
C ASN A 64 14.09 -11.07 -7.25
N SER A 65 14.64 -10.05 -6.61
CA SER A 65 13.86 -9.07 -5.86
C SER A 65 14.15 -7.66 -6.34
N VAL A 66 13.10 -6.85 -6.38
CA VAL A 66 13.15 -5.44 -6.78
C VAL A 66 12.61 -4.60 -5.64
N LYS A 67 13.39 -3.61 -5.22
CA LYS A 67 13.00 -2.67 -4.17
C LYS A 67 12.15 -1.55 -4.79
N LEU A 68 10.92 -1.39 -4.31
CA LEU A 68 9.96 -0.37 -4.76
C LEU A 68 10.03 0.90 -3.93
N LEU A 69 10.20 0.75 -2.61
CA LEU A 69 10.42 1.86 -1.67
C LEU A 69 11.77 1.70 -0.99
N ASP A 70 12.48 2.79 -0.71
CA ASP A 70 13.79 2.79 -0.05
C ASP A 70 13.72 2.44 1.46
N GLU A 71 14.57 2.99 2.33
CA GLU A 71 14.47 2.76 3.79
C GLU A 71 13.73 3.88 4.51
N GLU A 72 13.47 4.97 3.79
CA GLU A 72 12.79 6.18 4.28
C GLU A 72 11.33 6.24 3.80
N GLY A 73 10.87 5.26 3.01
CA GLY A 73 9.52 5.20 2.47
C GLY A 73 9.33 5.94 1.14
N CYS A 74 10.43 6.31 0.46
CA CYS A 74 10.35 7.01 -0.82
C CYS A 74 10.34 6.02 -2.00
N ALA A 75 9.52 6.32 -3.02
CA ALA A 75 9.44 5.49 -4.20
C ALA A 75 10.72 5.57 -5.06
N LEU A 76 11.31 4.40 -5.32
CA LEU A 76 12.47 4.23 -6.19
C LEU A 76 12.06 4.17 -7.67
N ASP A 77 10.91 3.57 -7.97
CA ASP A 77 10.32 3.51 -9.30
C ASP A 77 8.89 4.05 -9.29
N ARG A 78 8.76 5.31 -9.69
CA ARG A 78 7.48 6.05 -9.70
C ARG A 78 6.52 5.60 -10.80
N TYR A 79 6.95 4.77 -11.75
CA TYR A 79 6.06 4.17 -12.74
C TYR A 79 5.34 2.95 -12.18
N LEU A 80 6.02 2.17 -11.32
CA LEU A 80 5.45 0.98 -10.69
C LEU A 80 4.68 1.30 -9.42
N LEU A 81 5.21 2.20 -8.59
CA LEU A 81 4.57 2.63 -7.34
C LEU A 81 4.85 4.12 -7.11
N GLN A 82 3.79 4.92 -6.98
CA GLN A 82 3.96 6.33 -6.63
C GLN A 82 4.38 6.48 -5.16
N ASN A 83 4.75 7.69 -4.76
CA ASN A 83 4.95 7.97 -3.34
C ASN A 83 3.67 7.68 -2.57
N LEU A 84 3.83 7.13 -1.37
CA LEU A 84 2.71 6.79 -0.50
C LEU A 84 1.96 8.04 -0.03
N GLU A 85 0.64 7.94 0.02
CA GLU A 85 -0.24 8.98 0.55
C GLU A 85 -0.81 8.49 1.88
N TYR A 86 -0.46 9.17 2.97
CA TYR A 86 -0.97 8.83 4.30
C TYR A 86 -2.30 9.54 4.53
N THR A 87 -3.41 8.82 4.38
CA THR A 87 -4.77 9.36 4.49
C THR A 87 -5.21 9.54 5.95
N SER A 88 -4.60 8.81 6.88
CA SER A 88 -4.78 8.99 8.32
C SER A 88 -3.55 8.52 9.10
N ASP A 89 -3.51 8.75 10.42
CA ASP A 89 -2.42 8.30 11.27
C ASP A 89 -2.15 6.79 11.16
N LEU A 90 -3.15 5.98 10.79
CA LEU A 90 -3.04 4.53 10.72
C LEU A 90 -3.34 3.94 9.33
N GLU A 91 -3.41 4.79 8.29
CA GLU A 91 -3.68 4.37 6.91
C GLU A 91 -2.74 5.03 5.89
N ALA A 92 -2.33 4.25 4.88
CA ALA A 92 -1.51 4.66 3.75
C ALA A 92 -1.86 3.84 2.50
#